data_AF-A0A8J6CSJ9-F1
#
_entry.id   AF-A0A8J6CSJ9-F1
#
_cell.length_a   1.000
_cell.length_b   1.000
_cell.length_c   1.000
_cell.angle_alpha   90.00
_cell.angle_beta   90.00
_cell.angle_gamma   90.00
#
_symmetry.space_group_name_H-M   'P 1'
#
loop_
_entity.id
_entity.type
_entity.pdbx_description
1 polymer ?
#
loop_
_entity_poly.entity_id
_entity_poly.type
_entity_poly.pdbx_seq_one_letter_code
_entity_poly.pdbx_strand_id
1 'polypeptide(L)' 'MITLDAPSFISVMQHVCNRALHEEVYRAYITRASSGYLDNTPIINQLLKLRLEKVKLLNYNNYAEV' A
#
# COMPACT_ATOMS: atom_id res chain seq x y z
N MET A 1 16.21 2.95 -17.86
CA MET A 1 16.02 2.40 -16.50
C MET A 1 14.57 2.66 -16.11
N ILE A 2 13.80 1.62 -15.75
CA ILE A 2 12.41 1.75 -15.28
C ILE A 2 12.41 1.73 -13.76
N THR A 3 11.72 2.69 -13.15
CA THR A 3 11.54 2.84 -11.70
C THR A 3 10.05 2.90 -11.33
N LEU A 4 9.73 2.78 -10.03
CA LEU A 4 8.35 2.73 -9.53
C LEU A 4 7.83 4.08 -9.00
N ASP A 5 8.56 5.17 -9.18
CA ASP A 5 8.05 6.53 -8.95
C ASP A 5 7.02 6.91 -10.02
N ALA A 6 6.14 7.85 -9.68
CA ALA A 6 4.95 8.14 -10.48
C ALA A 6 5.28 8.51 -11.95
N PRO A 7 6.23 9.41 -12.27
CA PRO A 7 6.57 9.71 -13.66
C PRO A 7 6.95 8.49 -14.52
N SER A 8 7.79 7.60 -13.98
CA SER A 8 8.20 6.37 -14.67
C SER A 8 7.07 5.35 -14.77
N PHE A 9 6.40 5.05 -13.64
CA PHE A 9 5.32 4.06 -13.58
C PHE A 9 4.15 4.44 -14.51
N ILE A 10 3.69 5.70 -14.44
CA ILE A 10 2.55 6.18 -15.23
C ILE A 10 2.86 6.10 -16.73
N SER A 11 4.08 6.49 -17.14
CA SER A 11 4.51 6.39 -18.54
C SER A 11 4.47 4.95 -19.05
N VAL A 12 4.92 3.97 -18.25
CA VAL A 12 4.82 2.56 -18.61
C VAL A 12 3.37 2.12 -18.74
N MET A 13 2.52 2.47 -17.77
CA MET A 13 1.12 2.05 -17.78
C MET A 13 0.31 2.63 -18.93
N GLN A 14 0.67 3.82 -19.43
CA GLN A 14 -0.06 4.53 -20.48
C GLN A 14 0.44 4.22 -21.90
N HIS A 15 1.75 4.01 -22.09
CA HIS A 15 2.35 4.02 -23.42
C HIS A 15 3.03 2.71 -23.83
N VAL A 16 3.34 1.82 -22.89
CA VAL A 16 3.99 0.54 -23.24
C VAL A 16 2.95 -0.46 -23.75
N CYS A 17 3.07 -0.86 -25.01
CA CYS A 17 2.19 -1.85 -25.63
C CYS A 17 2.60 -3.31 -25.33
N ASN A 18 3.80 -3.55 -24.79
CA ASN A 18 4.23 -4.89 -24.40
C ASN A 18 3.50 -5.32 -23.11
N ARG A 19 2.55 -6.24 -23.25
CA ARG A 19 1.72 -6.75 -22.16
C ARG A 19 2.52 -7.41 -21.04
N ALA A 20 3.58 -8.15 -21.36
CA ALA A 20 4.38 -8.84 -20.35
C ALA A 20 5.12 -7.83 -19.47
N LEU A 21 5.71 -6.80 -20.08
CA LEU A 21 6.38 -5.71 -19.36
C LEU A 21 5.38 -4.88 -18.54
N HIS A 22 4.20 -4.62 -19.10
CA HIS A 22 3.12 -3.91 -18.39
C HIS A 22 2.71 -4.68 -17.12
N GLU A 23 2.51 -6.00 -17.23
CA GLU A 23 2.16 -6.86 -16.10
C GLU A 23 3.27 -6.90 -15.04
N GLU A 24 4.53 -7.05 -15.44
CA GLU A 24 5.67 -7.09 -14.53
C GLU A 24 5.76 -5.81 -13.68
N VAL A 25 5.71 -4.64 -14.34
CA VAL A 25 5.79 -3.34 -13.68
C VAL A 25 4.56 -3.08 -12.82
N TYR A 26 3.36 -3.45 -13.30
CA TYR A 26 2.12 -3.34 -12.52
C TYR A 26 2.20 -4.16 -11.23
N ARG A 27 2.57 -5.44 -11.33
CA ARG A 27 2.69 -6.33 -10.16
C ARG A 27 3.71 -5.80 -9.17
N ALA A 28 4.89 -5.39 -9.64
CA ALA A 28 5.92 -4.80 -8.79
C ALA A 28 5.42 -3.54 -8.06
N TYR A 29 4.59 -2.72 -8.70
CA TYR A 29 4.03 -1.50 -8.09
C TYR A 29 2.97 -1.78 -7.01
N ILE A 30 2.06 -2.72 -7.26
CA ILE A 30 0.96 -3.02 -6.32
C ILE A 30 1.37 -3.86 -5.11
N THR A 31 2.49 -4.58 -5.18
CA THR A 31 3.03 -5.39 -4.06
C THR A 31 4.16 -4.69 -3.31
N ARG A 32 4.33 -3.37 -3.51
CA ARG A 32 5.32 -2.60 -2.74
C ARG A 32 4.98 -2.68 -1.25
N ALA A 33 6.02 -2.87 -0.45
CA ALA A 33 5.93 -2.91 1.00
C ALA A 33 4.91 -3.93 1.54
N SER A 34 4.76 -5.07 0.86
CA SER A 34 3.83 -6.14 1.24
C SER A 34 4.52 -7.48 1.53
N SER A 35 5.86 -7.51 1.66
CA SER A 35 6.62 -8.72 1.98
C SER A 35 8.02 -8.41 2.53
N GLY A 36 8.63 -9.41 3.17
CA GLY A 36 9.99 -9.33 3.69
C GLY A 36 10.15 -8.26 4.78
N TYR A 37 11.33 -7.63 4.83
CA TYR A 37 11.65 -6.60 5.81
C TYR A 37 10.81 -5.31 5.67
N LEU A 38 10.28 -5.05 4.47
CA LEU A 38 9.49 -3.85 4.18
C LEU A 38 7.97 -4.11 4.26
N ASP A 39 7.53 -5.25 4.80
CA ASP A 39 6.10 -5.56 4.90
C ASP A 39 5.37 -4.64 5.88
N ASN A 40 4.43 -3.86 5.38
CA ASN A 40 3.60 -2.96 6.17
C ASN A 40 2.34 -3.64 6.75
N THR A 41 2.02 -4.87 6.34
CA THR A 41 0.87 -5.63 6.86
C THR A 41 0.85 -5.71 8.40
N PRO A 42 1.93 -6.14 9.10
CA PRO A 42 1.93 -6.18 10.56
C PRO A 42 1.81 -4.78 11.19
N ILE A 43 2.38 -3.75 10.56
CA ILE A 43 2.32 -2.36 11.04
C ILE A 43 0.88 -1.85 11.01
N ILE A 44 0.17 -2.06 9.89
CA ILE A 44 -1.23 -1.67 9.74
C ILE A 44 -2.11 -2.41 10.76
N ASN A 45 -1.91 -3.72 10.94
CA ASN A 45 -2.66 -4.51 11.90
C ASN A 45 -2.49 -3.99 13.34
N GLN A 46 -1.25 -3.69 13.74
CA GLN A 46 -0.96 -3.13 15.05
C GLN A 46 -1.56 -1.73 15.22
N LEU A 47 -1.50 -0.89 14.18
CA LEU A 47 -2.09 0.44 14.20
C LEU A 47 -3.62 0.38 14.38
N LEU A 48 -4.31 -0.52 13.68
CA LEU A 48 -5.75 -0.71 13.83
C LEU A 48 -6.12 -1.18 15.24
N LYS A 49 -5.34 -2.09 15.82
CA LYS A 49 -5.52 -2.53 17.21
C LYS A 49 -5.40 -1.36 18.20
N LEU A 50 -4.34 -0.55 18.07
CA LEU A 50 -4.13 0.62 18.93
C LEU A 50 -5.23 1.68 18.77
N ARG A 51 -5.71 1.90 17.54
CA ARG A 51 -6.85 2.80 17.29
C ARG A 51 -8.12 2.32 17.98
N LEU A 52 -8.39 1.02 17.97
CA LEU A 52 -9.52 0.42 18.67
C LEU A 52 -9.38 0.52 20.20
N GLU A 53 -8.18 0.28 20.74
CA GLU A 53 -7.91 0.45 22.17
C GLU A 53 -8.13 1.91 22.62
N LYS A 54 -7.65 2.89 21.83
CA LYS A 54 -7.86 4.31 22.10
C LYS A 54 -9.33 4.69 22.19
N VAL A 55 -10.17 4.27 21.25
CA VAL A 55 -11.59 4.65 21.27
C VAL A 55 -12.37 4.02 22.40
N LYS A 56 -12.03 2.77 22.77
CA LYS A 56 -12.59 2.12 23.96
C LYS A 56 -12.28 2.91 25.23
N LEU A 57 -11.06 3.46 25.36
CA LEU A 57 -10.69 4.31 26.49
C LEU A 57 -11.44 5.64 26.51
N LEU A 58 -11.85 6.14 25.35
CA LEU A 58 -12.55 7.42 25.19
C LEU A 58 -14.08 7.28 25.15
N ASN A 59 -14.62 6.07 25.35
CA ASN A 59 -16.06 5.75 25.26
C ASN A 59 -16.71 6.06 23.89
N TYR A 60 -15.94 5.98 22.80
CA TYR A 60 -16.47 5.99 21.43
C TYR A 60 -16.58 4.55 20.89
N ASN A 61 -17.51 4.31 19.96
CA ASN A 61 -17.71 2.96 19.40
C ASN A 61 -16.64 2.58 18.39
N ASN A 62 -16.08 3.56 17.66
CA ASN A 62 -15.06 3.33 16.65
C ASN A 62 -14.18 4.56 16.42
N TYR A 63 -13.05 4.37 15.74
CA TYR A 63 -12.07 5.45 15.48
C TYR A 63 -12.57 6.56 14.54
N ALA A 64 -13.59 6.32 13.72
CA ALA A 64 -14.13 7.35 12.82
C ALA A 64 -15.06 8.35 13.53
N GLU A 65 -15.45 8.07 14.78
CA GLU A 65 -16.25 8.97 15.62
C GLU A 65 -15.41 10.04 16.34
N VAL A 66 -14.07 9.92 16.29
CA VAL A 66 -13.09 10.86 16.87
C VAL A 66 -12.64 11.86 15.81
#